data_AF-A0A4Q1THY8-F1
#
_entry.id   AF-A0A4Q1THY8-F1
#
_cell.length_a   1.000
_cell.length_b   1.000
_cell.length_c   1.000
_cell.angle_alpha   90.00
_cell.angle_beta   90.00
_cell.angle_gamma   90.00
#
_symmetry.space_group_name_H-M   'P 1'
#
loop_
_entity.id
_entity.type
_entity.pdbx_description
1 polymer ?
#
loop_
_entity_poly.entity_id
_entity_poly.type
_entity_poly.pdbx_seq_one_letter_code
_entity_poly.pdbx_strand_id
1 'polypeptide(L)'
;MAMGILLVSHVPAIASGLQTLIKQVAKDVPITTAGGTSDGKIGTDLDHIQKAINDNPASELLVFYDLGSAKMNLDIAEEVSDKQMHVYDVAFVEGAYAAAALLEANVALDKIEAQLKPLKVK
;
A
#
# COMPACT_ATOMS: atom_id res chain seq x y z
N MET A 1 9.32 -1.29 12.82
CA MET A 1 9.95 -1.84 11.60
C MET A 1 10.39 -0.68 10.72
N ALA A 2 11.44 -0.84 9.93
CA ALA A 2 11.84 0.17 8.94
C ALA A 2 10.82 0.27 7.79
N MET A 3 10.21 -0.85 7.41
CA MET A 3 9.23 -0.96 6.32
C MET A 3 7.80 -1.12 6.84
N GLY A 4 6.86 -0.52 6.11
CA GLY A 4 5.41 -0.64 6.30
C GLY A 4 4.70 -0.78 4.97
N ILE A 5 3.37 -0.94 5.02
CA ILE A 5 2.52 -1.08 3.84
C ILE A 5 1.49 0.05 3.77
N LEU A 6 1.29 0.58 2.57
CA LEU A 6 0.20 1.49 2.25
C LEU A 6 -0.72 0.85 1.20
N LEU A 7 -2.02 0.78 1.51
CA LEU A 7 -3.03 0.26 0.59
C LEU A 7 -3.89 1.41 0.05
N VAL A 8 -3.89 1.59 -1.26
CA VAL A 8 -4.65 2.66 -1.93
C VAL A 8 -5.75 2.06 -2.80
N SER A 9 -7.00 2.48 -2.60
CA SER A 9 -8.14 1.96 -3.36
C SER A 9 -9.14 3.06 -3.68
N HIS A 10 -9.80 2.96 -4.83
CA HIS A 10 -10.93 3.83 -5.16
C HIS A 10 -12.10 3.62 -4.21
N VAL A 11 -12.24 2.40 -3.67
CA VAL A 11 -13.31 2.02 -2.75
C VAL A 11 -12.72 1.86 -1.34
N PRO A 12 -13.12 2.69 -0.36
CA PRO A 12 -12.60 2.62 1.01
C PRO A 12 -12.74 1.22 1.63
N ALA A 13 -13.87 0.55 1.38
CA ALA A 13 -14.18 -0.77 1.90
C ALA A 13 -13.25 -1.87 1.39
N ILE A 14 -12.68 -1.73 0.18
CA ILE A 14 -11.72 -2.70 -0.35
C ILE A 14 -10.38 -2.55 0.39
N ALA A 15 -9.89 -1.31 0.58
CA ALA A 15 -8.65 -1.08 1.30
C ALA A 15 -8.74 -1.52 2.77
N SER A 16 -9.84 -1.19 3.46
CA SER A 16 -10.05 -1.62 4.85
C SER A 16 -10.28 -3.13 4.99
N GLY A 17 -11.03 -3.73 4.04
CA GLY A 17 -11.21 -5.18 3.97
C GLY A 17 -9.89 -5.92 3.75
N LEU A 18 -9.04 -5.41 2.86
CA LEU A 18 -7.71 -5.98 2.63
C LEU A 18 -6.80 -5.85 3.85
N GLN A 19 -6.80 -4.69 4.52
CA GLN A 19 -6.09 -4.52 5.80
C GLN A 19 -6.57 -5.55 6.84
N THR A 20 -7.88 -5.78 6.94
CA THR A 20 -8.48 -6.77 7.84
C THR A 20 -8.00 -8.19 7.55
N LEU A 21 -7.95 -8.56 6.26
CA LEU A 21 -7.43 -9.85 5.81
C LEU A 21 -5.93 -10.00 6.15
N ILE A 22 -5.13 -9.00 5.78
CA ILE A 22 -3.67 -9.03 6.00
C ILE A 22 -3.33 -9.14 7.49
N LYS A 23 -4.10 -8.48 8.37
CA LYS A 23 -3.88 -8.56 9.83
C LYS A 23 -4.08 -9.96 10.42
N GLN A 24 -4.66 -10.91 9.69
CA GLN A 24 -4.70 -12.32 10.11
C GLN A 24 -3.32 -13.00 10.03
N VAL A 25 -2.43 -12.52 9.15
CA VAL A 25 -1.12 -13.12 8.89
C VAL A 25 0.07 -12.22 9.21
N ALA A 26 -0.12 -10.90 9.20
CA ALA A 26 0.92 -9.90 9.45
C ALA A 26 0.46 -8.94 10.56
N LYS A 27 0.61 -9.36 11.81
CA LYS A 27 0.07 -8.64 12.98
C LYS A 27 0.88 -7.40 13.29
N ASP A 28 2.20 -7.52 13.18
CA ASP A 28 3.15 -6.49 13.59
C ASP A 28 3.47 -5.50 12.47
N VAL A 29 3.28 -5.90 11.19
CA VAL A 29 3.52 -5.00 10.05
C VAL A 29 2.64 -3.74 10.16
N PRO A 30 3.22 -2.52 10.13
CA PRO A 30 2.45 -1.28 10.06
C PRO A 30 1.73 -1.18 8.73
N ILE A 31 0.39 -1.05 8.77
CA ILE A 31 -0.44 -0.96 7.56
C ILE A 31 -1.33 0.26 7.69
N THR A 32 -1.22 1.17 6.73
CA THR A 32 -2.14 2.30 6.57
C THR A 32 -2.94 2.15 5.27
N THR A 33 -4.09 2.81 5.21
CA THR A 33 -5.01 2.72 4.09
C THR A 33 -5.44 4.11 3.65
N ALA A 34 -5.57 4.29 2.34
CA ALA A 34 -6.20 5.46 1.74
C ALA A 34 -7.23 4.97 0.73
N GLY A 35 -8.45 5.47 0.81
CA GLY A 35 -9.40 5.18 -0.23
C GLY A 35 -10.64 6.04 -0.19
N GLY A 36 -11.26 6.15 -1.35
CA GLY A 36 -12.33 7.10 -1.59
C GLY A 36 -11.85 8.54 -1.65
N THR A 37 -12.75 9.40 -2.12
CA THR A 37 -12.59 10.86 -2.12
C THR A 37 -12.97 11.46 -0.76
N SER A 38 -12.66 12.74 -0.54
CA SER A 38 -12.95 13.44 0.72
C SER A 38 -14.46 13.52 1.04
N ASP A 39 -15.34 13.35 0.05
CA ASP A 39 -16.79 13.23 0.20
C ASP A 39 -17.28 11.77 0.33
N GLY A 40 -16.36 10.81 0.51
CA GLY A 40 -16.65 9.40 0.76
C GLY A 40 -17.08 8.59 -0.47
N LYS A 41 -16.94 9.15 -1.68
CA LYS A 41 -17.30 8.47 -2.94
C LYS A 41 -16.15 7.61 -3.47
N ILE A 42 -16.45 6.86 -4.53
CA ILE A 42 -15.47 6.07 -5.27
C ILE A 42 -14.48 7.00 -5.96
N GLY A 43 -13.19 6.83 -5.67
CA GLY A 43 -12.11 7.65 -6.21
C GLY A 43 -10.88 7.61 -5.30
N THR A 44 -9.84 8.32 -5.69
CA THR A 44 -8.66 8.53 -4.83
C THR A 44 -8.45 10.02 -4.64
N ASP A 45 -7.92 10.37 -3.48
CA ASP A 45 -7.71 11.75 -3.06
C ASP A 45 -6.29 11.90 -2.51
N LEU A 46 -5.62 12.98 -2.91
CA LEU A 46 -4.23 13.24 -2.55
C LEU A 46 -4.07 13.45 -1.05
N ASP A 47 -4.98 14.17 -0.40
CA ASP A 47 -4.90 14.46 1.04
C ASP A 47 -5.07 13.18 1.87
N HIS A 48 -5.96 12.28 1.45
CA HIS A 48 -6.09 10.95 2.07
C HIS A 48 -4.81 10.12 1.96
N ILE A 49 -4.17 10.12 0.79
CA ILE A 49 -2.92 9.40 0.55
C ILE A 49 -1.80 9.99 1.41
N GLN A 50 -1.63 11.32 1.42
CA GLN A 50 -0.63 12.00 2.24
C GLN A 50 -0.82 11.73 3.73
N LYS A 51 -2.07 11.77 4.20
CA LYS A 51 -2.39 11.42 5.58
C LYS A 51 -2.00 9.97 5.89
N ALA A 52 -2.33 9.02 5.02
CA ALA A 52 -2.00 7.61 5.23
C ALA A 52 -0.49 7.33 5.16
N ILE A 53 0.26 8.08 4.36
CA ILE A 53 1.73 8.07 4.35
C ILE A 53 2.26 8.57 5.70
N ASN A 54 1.79 9.72 6.18
CA ASN A 54 2.25 10.35 7.42
C ASN A 54 1.91 9.54 8.67
N ASP A 55 0.71 8.96 8.72
CA ASP A 55 0.24 8.13 9.84
C ASP A 55 1.00 6.80 9.96
N ASN A 56 1.65 6.34 8.89
CA ASN A 56 2.40 5.09 8.94
C ASN A 56 3.71 5.31 9.73
N PRO A 57 4.02 4.55 10.79
CA PRO A 57 5.25 4.79 11.57
C PRO A 57 6.54 4.35 10.85
N ALA A 58 6.45 3.65 9.72
CA ALA A 58 7.61 3.21 8.94
C ALA A 58 8.27 4.36 8.15
N SER A 59 9.57 4.24 7.92
CA SER A 59 10.37 5.17 7.09
C SER A 59 10.32 4.82 5.60
N GLU A 60 10.08 3.54 5.28
CA GLU A 60 9.91 3.04 3.92
C GLU A 60 8.53 2.39 3.76
N LEU A 61 7.87 2.63 2.63
CA LEU A 61 6.52 2.13 2.37
C LEU A 61 6.48 1.27 1.11
N LEU A 62 5.95 0.05 1.25
CA LEU A 62 5.55 -0.79 0.13
C LEU A 62 4.11 -0.42 -0.22
N VAL A 63 3.90 0.17 -1.39
CA VAL A 63 2.64 0.80 -1.78
C VAL A 63 1.95 -0.06 -2.82
N PHE A 64 0.71 -0.43 -2.52
CA PHE A 64 -0.15 -1.21 -3.41
C PHE A 64 -1.41 -0.42 -3.73
N TYR A 65 -1.83 -0.47 -4.98
CA TYR A 65 -3.01 0.25 -5.45
C TYR A 65 -3.88 -0.61 -6.35
N ASP A 66 -5.15 -0.24 -6.52
CA ASP A 66 -6.11 -0.97 -7.34
C ASP A 66 -5.95 -0.67 -8.84
N LEU A 67 -6.28 0.55 -9.27
CA LEU A 67 -6.41 0.96 -10.68
C LEU A 67 -5.46 2.10 -11.03
N GLY A 68 -5.09 2.21 -12.31
CA GLY A 68 -4.07 3.14 -12.80
C GLY A 68 -4.27 4.62 -12.42
N SER A 69 -5.51 5.10 -12.31
CA SER A 69 -5.80 6.47 -11.86
C SER A 69 -5.32 6.76 -10.43
N ALA A 70 -5.22 5.75 -9.56
CA ALA A 70 -4.65 5.91 -8.22
C ALA A 70 -3.15 6.22 -8.28
N LYS A 71 -2.45 5.71 -9.31
CA LYS A 71 -1.02 5.92 -9.51
C LYS A 71 -0.68 7.40 -9.71
N MET A 72 -1.51 8.14 -10.45
CA MET A 72 -1.29 9.58 -10.67
C MET A 72 -1.23 10.37 -9.35
N ASN A 73 -2.13 10.07 -8.41
CA ASN A 73 -2.11 10.70 -7.09
C ASN A 73 -0.94 10.20 -6.23
N LEU A 74 -0.52 8.95 -6.39
CA LEU A 74 0.65 8.39 -5.72
C LEU A 74 1.95 9.04 -6.19
N ASP A 75 2.11 9.25 -7.50
CA ASP A 75 3.30 9.91 -8.07
C ASP A 75 3.46 11.33 -7.49
N ILE A 76 2.37 12.10 -7.39
CA ILE A 76 2.37 13.43 -6.75
C ILE A 76 2.67 13.32 -5.25
N ALA A 77 2.09 12.35 -4.55
CA ALA A 77 2.33 12.16 -3.11
C ALA A 77 3.78 11.76 -2.81
N GLU A 78 4.41 10.99 -3.70
CA GLU A 78 5.81 10.58 -3.61
C GLU A 78 6.75 11.78 -3.77
N GLU A 79 6.47 12.70 -4.71
CA GLU A 79 7.28 13.91 -4.91
C GLU A 79 7.35 14.83 -3.69
N VAL A 80 6.34 14.80 -2.81
CA VAL A 80 6.24 15.67 -1.63
C VAL A 80 6.51 14.95 -0.31
N SER A 81 6.74 13.63 -0.33
CA SER A 81 6.99 12.85 0.87
C SER A 81 8.47 12.76 1.19
N ASP A 82 8.82 12.84 2.47
CA ASP A 82 10.17 12.54 2.97
C ASP A 82 10.42 11.02 3.11
N LYS A 83 9.41 10.17 2.88
CA LYS A 83 9.51 8.72 3.02
C LYS A 83 9.86 8.07 1.70
N GLN A 84 10.68 7.02 1.76
CA GLN A 84 10.97 6.21 0.59
C GLN A 84 9.75 5.35 0.26
N MET A 85 9.24 5.50 -0.96
CA MET A 85 8.08 4.75 -1.44
C MET A 85 8.50 3.73 -2.51
N HIS A 86 7.93 2.54 -2.41
CA HIS A 86 8.11 1.45 -3.36
C HIS A 86 6.74 1.13 -3.95
N VAL A 87 6.41 1.73 -5.10
CA VAL A 87 5.08 1.59 -5.73
C VAL A 87 5.07 0.37 -6.66
N TYR A 88 4.16 -0.58 -6.41
CA TYR A 88 4.11 -1.84 -7.15
C TYR A 88 2.94 -1.92 -8.13
N ASP A 89 3.24 -2.12 -9.41
CA ASP A 89 2.28 -2.34 -10.50
C ASP A 89 1.70 -3.78 -10.50
N VAL A 90 1.34 -4.31 -9.33
CA VAL A 90 0.89 -5.70 -9.13
C VAL A 90 -0.60 -5.82 -8.85
N ALA A 91 -1.12 -7.06 -8.86
CA ALA A 91 -2.46 -7.38 -8.40
C ALA A 91 -2.65 -6.89 -6.95
N PHE A 92 -3.68 -6.10 -6.72
CA PHE A 92 -3.80 -5.30 -5.48
C PHE A 92 -3.88 -6.17 -4.23
N VAL A 93 -4.78 -7.15 -4.21
CA VAL A 93 -5.02 -8.01 -3.05
C VAL A 93 -3.86 -8.99 -2.85
N GLU A 94 -3.53 -9.74 -3.89
CA GLU A 94 -2.54 -10.82 -3.85
C GLU A 94 -1.13 -10.29 -3.59
N GLY A 95 -0.77 -9.16 -4.23
CA GLY A 95 0.53 -8.52 -4.06
C GLY A 95 0.71 -7.96 -2.64
N ALA A 96 -0.27 -7.20 -2.15
CA ALA A 96 -0.21 -6.65 -0.80
C ALA A 96 -0.17 -7.76 0.27
N TYR A 97 -0.98 -8.80 0.10
CA TYR A 97 -1.01 -9.95 1.02
C TYR A 97 0.32 -10.69 1.04
N ALA A 98 0.89 -11.01 -0.14
CA ALA A 98 2.16 -11.69 -0.24
C ALA A 98 3.30 -10.87 0.39
N ALA A 99 3.37 -9.57 0.09
CA ALA A 99 4.38 -8.69 0.68
C ALA A 99 4.25 -8.57 2.20
N ALA A 100 3.03 -8.44 2.72
CA ALA A 100 2.80 -8.33 4.16
C ALA A 100 3.21 -9.60 4.91
N ALA A 101 2.84 -10.78 4.39
CA ALA A 101 3.21 -12.05 4.99
C ALA A 101 4.74 -12.26 5.02
N LEU A 102 5.43 -11.85 3.96
CA LEU A 102 6.89 -11.92 3.87
C LEU A 102 7.58 -10.89 4.78
N LEU A 103 7.04 -9.67 4.88
CA LEU A 103 7.54 -8.65 5.83
C LEU A 103 7.40 -9.12 7.28
N GLU A 104 6.26 -9.70 7.66
CA GLU A 104 6.08 -10.28 9.01
C GLU A 104 7.13 -11.37 9.30
N ALA A 105 7.46 -12.18 8.29
CA ALA A 105 8.50 -13.19 8.36
C ALA A 105 9.94 -12.63 8.29
N ASN A 106 10.12 -11.31 8.32
CA ASN A 106 11.41 -10.61 8.22
C ASN A 106 12.22 -10.98 6.95
N VAL A 107 11.53 -11.25 5.84
CA VAL A 107 12.17 -11.49 4.55
C VAL A 107 12.72 -10.18 3.98
N ALA A 108 13.91 -10.24 3.39
CA ALA A 108 14.55 -9.08 2.79
C ALA A 108 13.77 -8.54 1.57
N LEU A 109 13.86 -7.22 1.34
CA LEU A 109 13.11 -6.51 0.29
C LEU A 109 13.34 -7.10 -1.11
N ASP A 110 14.59 -7.42 -1.48
CA ASP A 110 14.93 -8.01 -2.79
C ASP A 110 14.21 -9.33 -3.05
N LYS A 111 13.99 -10.13 -1.99
CA LYS A 111 13.25 -11.39 -2.06
C LYS A 111 11.76 -11.17 -2.14
N ILE A 112 11.23 -10.18 -1.42
CA ILE A 112 9.81 -9.77 -1.53
C ILE A 112 9.53 -9.33 -2.96
N GLU A 113 10.33 -8.43 -3.51
CA GLU A 113 10.19 -7.95 -4.89
C GLU A 113 10.27 -9.08 -5.91
N ALA A 114 11.14 -10.08 -5.70
CA ALA A 114 11.19 -11.26 -6.55
C ALA A 114 9.87 -12.06 -6.55
N GLN A 115 9.18 -12.15 -5.41
CA GLN A 115 7.86 -12.80 -5.30
C GLN A 115 6.73 -11.94 -5.89
N LEU A 116 6.90 -10.62 -5.95
CA LEU A 116 5.92 -9.70 -6.56
C LEU A 116 5.96 -9.69 -8.09
N LYS A 117 7.13 -9.98 -8.72
CA LYS A 117 7.29 -10.03 -10.18
C LYS A 117 6.21 -10.81 -10.94
N PRO A 118 5.84 -12.06 -10.57
CA PRO A 118 4.80 -12.81 -11.28
C PRO A 118 3.39 -12.23 -11.11
N LEU A 119 3.18 -11.31 -10.15
CA LEU A 119 1.89 -10.67 -9.87
C LEU A 119 1.72 -9.34 -10.61
N LYS A 120 2.64 -8.97 -11.50
CA LYS A 120 2.55 -7.74 -12.29
C LYS A 120 1.35 -7.79 -13.22
N VAL A 121 0.46 -6.81 -13.11
CA VAL A 121 -0.76 -6.70 -13.95
C VAL A 121 -0.92 -5.31 -14.55
N LYS A 122 -0.02 -4.38 -14.23
CA LYS A 122 -0.03 -2.97 -14.67
C LYS A 122 1.34 -2.60 -15.24
#